data_AF-A0A7S1Q6N8-F1
#
_entry.id   AF-A0A7S1Q6N8-F1
#
_cell.length_a   1.000
_cell.length_b   1.000
_cell.length_c   1.000
_cell.angle_alpha   90.00
_cell.angle_beta   90.00
_cell.angle_gamma   90.00
#
_symmetry.space_group_name_H-M   'P 1'
#
loop_
_entity.id
_entity.type
_entity.pdbx_description
1 polymer ?
#
loop_
_entity_poly.entity_id
_entity_poly.type
_entity_poly.pdbx_seq_one_letter_code
_entity_poly.pdbx_strand_id
1 'polypeptide(L)'
;SFVHLERLAKLASDYDASSKVFIGKSDCDGWKCKGMMVHCRGRDMVAGDSTPGWACGGPGMLISRPLVEGMSQKQCTKYYGQDPAPVCCGDMALSCCAWDAWEGFQVTNTDFFSPGNFTNLMKPDQSMVAIHKVTPDVTREL
;
A
#
# COMPACT_ATOMS: atom_id res chain seq x y z
N SER A 1 2.77 11.09 -9.70
CA SER A 1 1.38 10.68 -9.48
C SER A 1 0.53 11.93 -9.30
N PHE A 2 -0.75 11.86 -9.65
CA PHE A 2 -1.75 12.86 -9.30
C PHE A 2 -2.52 12.38 -8.07
N VAL A 3 -2.89 13.29 -7.17
CA VAL A 3 -3.68 12.98 -5.97
C VAL A 3 -4.79 14.02 -5.84
N HIS A 4 -6.03 13.55 -5.79
CA HIS A 4 -7.19 14.39 -5.57
C HIS A 4 -7.44 14.57 -4.07
N LEU A 5 -6.98 15.70 -3.52
CA LEU A 5 -6.94 15.92 -2.07
C LEU A 5 -8.32 15.86 -1.39
N GLU A 6 -9.37 16.40 -2.00
CA GLU A 6 -10.73 16.34 -1.42
C GLU A 6 -11.27 14.92 -1.32
N ARG A 7 -11.02 14.08 -2.34
CA ARG A 7 -11.41 12.67 -2.34
C ARG A 7 -10.57 11.87 -1.36
N LEU A 8 -9.27 12.18 -1.25
CA LEU A 8 -8.41 11.59 -0.22
C LEU A 8 -8.93 11.92 1.20
N ALA A 9 -9.31 13.18 1.45
CA ALA A 9 -9.85 13.60 2.73
C ALA A 9 -11.18 12.90 3.04
N LYS A 10 -12.06 12.79 2.04
CA LYS A 10 -13.32 12.03 2.17
C LYS A 10 -13.07 10.56 2.47
N LEU A 11 -12.20 9.89 1.70
CA LEU A 11 -11.83 8.51 1.93
C LEU A 11 -11.27 8.31 3.34
N ALA A 12 -10.40 9.21 3.80
CA ALA A 12 -9.84 9.14 5.15
C ALA A 12 -10.92 9.31 6.24
N SER A 13 -11.97 10.10 5.99
CA SER A 13 -13.08 10.31 6.93
C SER A 13 -14.02 9.12 7.06
N ASP A 14 -14.00 8.17 6.13
CA ASP A 14 -14.81 6.95 6.18
C ASP A 14 -14.26 5.92 7.19
N TYR A 15 -13.04 6.14 7.71
CA TYR A 15 -12.40 5.26 8.68
C TYR A 15 -12.37 5.89 10.07
N ASP A 16 -12.61 5.06 11.09
CA ASP A 16 -12.47 5.49 12.49
C ASP A 16 -11.00 5.82 12.82
N ALA A 17 -10.78 6.92 13.55
CA ALA A 17 -9.45 7.44 13.83
C ALA A 17 -8.56 6.50 14.68
N SER A 18 -9.15 5.55 15.41
CA SER A 18 -8.44 4.53 16.17
C SER A 18 -8.13 3.26 15.37
N SER A 19 -8.72 3.14 14.17
CA SER A 19 -8.55 1.96 13.33
C SER A 19 -7.13 1.87 12.77
N LYS A 20 -6.63 0.63 12.68
CA LYS A 20 -5.35 0.30 12.04
C LYS A 20 -5.59 0.01 10.57
N VAL A 21 -5.46 1.04 9.77
CA VAL A 21 -5.79 1.03 8.36
C VAL A 21 -4.53 1.20 7.51
N PHE A 22 -4.44 0.41 6.45
CA PHE A 22 -3.50 0.57 5.35
C PHE A 22 -4.26 0.25 4.06
N ILE A 23 -4.40 1.25 3.22
CA ILE A 23 -5.15 1.17 1.98
C ILE A 23 -4.21 1.49 0.83
N GLY A 24 -4.38 0.75 -0.25
CA GLY A 24 -3.81 1.12 -1.54
C GLY A 24 -4.26 0.15 -2.61
N LYS A 25 -3.59 0.16 -3.75
CA LYS A 25 -3.81 -0.82 -4.80
C LYS A 25 -2.62 -1.76 -4.87
N SER A 26 -2.89 -3.06 -4.85
CA SER A 26 -1.92 -4.07 -5.21
C SER A 26 -1.94 -4.29 -6.72
N ASP A 27 -0.77 -4.42 -7.34
CA ASP A 27 -0.65 -5.02 -8.68
C ASP A 27 -0.90 -6.55 -8.63
N CYS A 28 -1.03 -7.11 -7.42
CA CYS A 28 -1.24 -8.52 -7.12
C CYS A 28 -2.64 -8.78 -6.54
N ASP A 29 -3.62 -9.03 -7.40
CA ASP A 29 -4.91 -9.58 -6.97
C ASP A 29 -4.83 -11.11 -6.83
N GLY A 30 -4.79 -11.60 -5.58
CA GLY A 30 -4.95 -13.03 -5.25
C GLY A 30 -3.87 -13.97 -5.80
N TRP A 31 -4.27 -15.05 -6.49
CA TRP A 31 -3.41 -16.16 -6.91
C TRP A 31 -2.26 -15.80 -7.87
N LYS A 32 -2.26 -14.62 -8.49
CA LYS A 32 -1.22 -14.21 -9.46
C LYS A 32 0.16 -14.05 -8.84
N CYS A 33 0.26 -13.98 -7.51
CA CYS A 33 1.52 -13.80 -6.80
C CYS A 33 1.89 -15.02 -5.93
N LYS A 34 1.24 -16.18 -6.16
CA LYS A 34 1.59 -17.49 -5.56
C LYS A 34 3.04 -17.96 -5.80
N GLY A 35 3.80 -17.30 -6.69
CA GLY A 35 5.22 -17.56 -6.92
C GLY A 35 6.17 -16.45 -6.41
N MET A 36 5.63 -15.26 -6.09
CA MET A 36 6.38 -14.20 -5.42
C MET A 36 6.08 -14.34 -3.94
N MET A 37 6.68 -15.34 -3.30
CA MET A 37 6.58 -15.48 -1.85
C MET A 37 7.28 -14.29 -1.20
N VAL A 38 6.51 -13.23 -0.90
CA VAL A 38 6.95 -12.18 0.01
C VAL A 38 7.02 -12.82 1.39
N HIS A 39 8.22 -13.27 1.74
CA HIS A 39 8.49 -13.81 3.06
C HIS A 39 8.67 -12.64 4.02
N CYS A 40 7.56 -12.13 4.54
CA CYS A 40 7.55 -11.27 5.71
C CYS A 40 8.01 -12.10 6.93
N ARG A 41 9.31 -12.39 7.03
CA ARG A 41 9.91 -13.09 8.15
C ARG A 41 10.52 -12.07 9.10
N GLY A 42 9.69 -11.53 9.98
CA GLY A 42 10.19 -10.90 11.21
C GLY A 42 10.90 -11.94 12.09
N ARG A 43 11.69 -11.51 13.09
CA ARG A 43 12.40 -12.44 14.02
C ARG A 43 11.47 -13.43 14.73
N ASP A 44 10.20 -13.04 14.91
CA ASP A 44 9.25 -13.73 15.78
C ASP A 44 8.04 -14.31 15.02
N MET A 45 8.03 -14.24 13.68
CA MET A 45 6.93 -14.80 12.88
C MET A 45 7.25 -16.22 12.42
N VAL A 46 6.39 -17.18 12.79
CA VAL A 46 6.36 -18.50 12.16
C VAL A 46 5.86 -18.30 10.73
N ALA A 47 6.60 -18.81 9.74
CA ALA A 47 6.19 -18.75 8.34
C ALA A 47 4.83 -19.44 8.18
N GLY A 48 3.75 -18.67 8.14
CA GLY A 48 2.43 -19.12 7.72
C GLY A 48 2.27 -18.99 6.20
N ASP A 49 1.35 -19.75 5.62
CA ASP A 49 1.02 -19.68 4.19
C ASP A 49 0.24 -18.40 3.81
N SER A 50 -0.04 -17.52 4.76
CA SER A 50 -0.67 -16.22 4.52
C SER A 50 0.37 -15.16 4.14
N THR A 51 -0.08 -14.11 3.44
CA THR A 51 0.68 -12.88 3.21
C THR A 51 -0.23 -11.70 3.54
N PRO A 52 0.28 -10.52 3.93
CA PRO A 52 -0.59 -9.40 4.31
C PRO A 52 -1.19 -8.71 3.09
N GLY A 53 -0.84 -9.17 1.87
CA GLY A 53 -0.87 -8.35 0.67
C GLY A 53 0.14 -7.21 0.73
N TRP A 54 0.22 -6.41 -0.33
CA TRP A 54 0.92 -5.13 -0.30
C TRP A 54 0.21 -4.12 -1.20
N ALA A 55 0.30 -2.85 -0.84
CA ALA A 55 -0.06 -1.76 -1.71
C ALA A 55 1.18 -1.30 -2.49
N CYS A 56 1.04 -1.04 -3.78
CA CYS A 56 2.14 -0.55 -4.62
C CYS A 56 2.46 0.92 -4.29
N GLY A 57 3.74 1.28 -4.31
CA GLY A 57 4.18 2.64 -4.00
C GLY A 57 3.73 3.71 -5.01
N GLY A 58 3.68 3.38 -6.30
CA GLY A 58 3.42 4.35 -7.38
C GLY A 58 2.09 5.11 -7.25
N PRO A 59 0.94 4.42 -7.14
CA PRO A 59 -0.37 5.02 -6.91
C PRO A 59 -0.48 5.81 -5.61
N GLY A 60 0.42 5.56 -4.67
CA GLY A 60 0.30 6.02 -3.29
C GLY A 60 -0.50 5.04 -2.44
N MET A 61 -0.54 5.36 -1.15
CA MET A 61 -1.10 4.53 -0.10
C MET A 61 -1.55 5.42 1.06
N LEU A 62 -2.62 5.04 1.75
CA LEU A 62 -3.11 5.69 2.96
C LEU A 62 -2.84 4.80 4.16
N ILE A 63 -2.10 5.28 5.14
CA ILE A 63 -1.75 4.53 6.35
C ILE A 63 -2.16 5.33 7.57
N SER A 64 -2.94 4.71 8.45
CA SER A 64 -3.42 5.31 9.70
C SER A 64 -2.28 5.55 10.69
N ARG A 65 -2.43 6.58 11.52
CA ARG A 65 -1.49 6.90 12.58
C ARG A 65 -1.27 5.74 13.59
N PRO A 66 -2.32 5.07 14.13
CA PRO A 66 -2.11 3.98 15.09
C PRO A 66 -1.27 2.83 14.51
N LEU A 67 -1.42 2.54 13.22
CA LEU A 67 -0.60 1.53 12.55
C LEU A 67 0.85 2.00 12.39
N VAL A 68 1.08 3.25 11.97
CA VAL A 68 2.43 3.82 11.86
C VAL A 68 3.15 3.84 13.21
N GLU A 69 2.45 4.15 14.30
CA GLU A 69 3.01 4.12 15.66
C GLU A 69 3.44 2.70 16.05
N GLY A 70 2.61 1.68 15.79
CA GLY A 70 2.95 0.28 16.01
C GLY A 70 4.17 -0.17 15.17
N MET A 71 4.19 0.19 13.89
CA MET A 71 5.31 -0.06 12.98
C MET A 71 6.62 0.57 13.48
N SER A 72 6.56 1.80 13.99
CA SER A 72 7.73 2.51 14.53
C SER A 72 8.31 1.80 15.76
N GLN A 73 7.46 1.31 16.67
CA GLN A 73 7.89 0.58 17.87
C GLN A 73 8.61 -0.74 17.53
N LYS A 74 8.23 -1.40 16.43
CA LYS A 74 8.86 -2.64 15.96
C LYS A 74 10.22 -2.42 15.27
N GLN A 75 10.61 -1.17 14.99
CA GLN A 75 11.86 -0.83 14.29
C GLN A 75 12.05 -1.59 12.97
N CYS A 76 10.96 -1.81 12.22
CA CYS A 76 10.95 -2.72 11.07
C CYS A 76 11.96 -2.41 9.96
N THR A 77 12.36 -1.15 9.81
CA THR A 77 13.38 -0.73 8.82
C THR A 77 14.71 -1.44 9.04
N LYS A 78 15.00 -1.87 10.27
CA LYS A 78 16.16 -2.70 10.61
C LYS A 78 16.09 -4.11 10.04
N TYR A 79 14.92 -4.61 9.68
CA TYR A 79 14.73 -6.00 9.26
C TYR A 79 14.37 -6.11 7.77
N TYR A 80 13.49 -5.24 7.29
CA TYR A 80 13.04 -5.27 5.90
C TYR A 80 13.76 -4.27 4.99
N GLY A 81 14.57 -3.35 5.55
CA GLY A 81 15.33 -2.36 4.79
C GLY A 81 16.82 -2.67 4.60
N GLN A 82 17.29 -3.85 5.02
CA GLN A 82 18.70 -4.27 4.88
C GLN A 82 18.93 -4.97 3.54
N ASP A 83 20.14 -4.92 2.98
CA ASP A 83 20.54 -5.67 1.77
C ASP A 83 21.42 -6.89 2.17
N PRO A 84 21.15 -8.12 1.70
CA PRO A 84 19.99 -8.54 0.91
C PRO A 84 18.72 -8.54 1.76
N ALA A 85 17.75 -7.76 1.31
CA ALA A 85 16.45 -7.71 1.95
C ALA A 85 15.75 -9.03 1.69
N PRO A 86 15.06 -9.63 2.67
CA PRO A 86 14.13 -10.72 2.40
C PRO A 86 12.97 -10.27 1.48
N VAL A 87 12.85 -8.97 1.20
CA VAL A 87 11.76 -8.34 0.44
C VAL A 87 12.35 -7.34 -0.56
N CYS A 88 12.02 -7.46 -1.84
CA CYS A 88 12.73 -6.75 -2.92
C CYS A 88 12.40 -5.25 -3.05
N CYS A 89 11.36 -4.73 -2.39
CA CYS A 89 10.87 -3.37 -2.61
C CYS A 89 10.34 -2.71 -1.32
N GLY A 90 10.44 -1.37 -1.24
CA GLY A 90 10.10 -0.61 -0.04
C GLY A 90 8.61 -0.64 0.33
N ASP A 91 7.72 -0.80 -0.64
CA ASP A 91 6.27 -0.91 -0.44
C ASP A 91 5.87 -2.27 0.14
N MET A 92 6.51 -3.34 -0.32
CA MET A 92 6.39 -4.67 0.29
C MET A 92 7.00 -4.68 1.70
N ALA A 93 8.16 -4.04 1.91
CA ALA A 93 8.78 -3.93 3.23
C ALA A 93 7.87 -3.20 4.24
N LEU A 94 7.18 -2.14 3.79
CA LEU A 94 6.21 -1.41 4.59
C LEU A 94 5.00 -2.27 4.95
N SER A 95 4.51 -3.08 4.01
CA SER A 95 3.39 -4.00 4.22
C SER A 95 3.76 -5.13 5.18
N CYS A 96 4.97 -5.68 5.09
CA CYS A 96 5.48 -6.64 6.07
C CYS A 96 5.63 -6.02 7.47
N CYS A 97 6.10 -4.78 7.56
CA CYS A 97 6.18 -4.08 8.85
C CYS A 97 4.80 -3.86 9.49
N ALA A 98 3.81 -3.47 8.69
CA ALA A 98 2.45 -3.31 9.17
C ALA A 98 1.88 -4.63 9.70
N TRP A 99 2.23 -5.75 9.05
CA TRP A 99 1.86 -7.07 9.54
C TRP A 99 2.57 -7.45 10.85
N ASP A 100 3.88 -7.25 10.95
CA ASP A 100 4.64 -7.47 12.20
C ASP A 100 4.14 -6.59 13.36
N ALA A 101 3.65 -5.39 13.06
CA ALA A 101 3.09 -4.46 14.03
C ALA A 101 1.70 -4.89 14.53
N TRP A 102 0.97 -5.71 13.78
CA TRP A 102 -0.39 -6.11 14.13
C TRP A 102 -0.75 -7.50 13.58
N GLU A 103 -0.91 -8.46 14.48
CA GLU A 103 -1.29 -9.83 14.12
C GLU A 103 -2.63 -9.87 13.36
N GLY A 104 -2.69 -10.65 12.29
CA GLY A 104 -3.87 -10.78 11.44
C GLY A 104 -4.15 -9.56 10.55
N PHE A 105 -3.26 -8.57 10.51
CA PHE A 105 -3.39 -7.41 9.63
C PHE A 105 -3.37 -7.80 8.15
N GLN A 106 -4.20 -7.12 7.36
CA GLN A 106 -4.21 -7.20 5.90
C GLN A 106 -4.32 -5.81 5.29
N VAL A 107 -3.58 -5.60 4.20
CA VAL A 107 -3.71 -4.41 3.38
C VAL A 107 -5.08 -4.42 2.69
N THR A 108 -5.80 -3.30 2.81
CA THR A 108 -7.06 -3.11 2.09
C THR A 108 -6.77 -2.72 0.66
N ASN A 109 -7.02 -3.64 -0.27
CA ASN A 109 -6.86 -3.42 -1.69
C ASN A 109 -8.10 -2.72 -2.28
N THR A 110 -7.92 -1.60 -2.98
CA THR A 110 -9.02 -0.80 -3.54
C THR A 110 -8.66 -0.18 -4.88
N ASP A 111 -9.67 0.08 -5.71
CA ASP A 111 -9.54 0.74 -7.01
C ASP A 111 -9.48 2.27 -6.93
N PHE A 112 -9.58 2.85 -5.72
CA PHE A 112 -9.36 4.30 -5.52
C PHE A 112 -7.93 4.75 -5.84
N PHE A 113 -6.98 3.82 -5.83
CA PHE A 113 -5.59 4.04 -6.18
C PHE A 113 -5.29 3.32 -7.50
N SER A 114 -4.77 4.02 -8.50
CA SER A 114 -4.55 3.44 -9.82
C SER A 114 -3.07 3.37 -10.23
N PRO A 115 -2.52 2.18 -10.51
CA PRO A 115 -1.16 1.97 -11.02
C PRO A 115 -1.05 2.18 -12.53
N GLY A 116 -2.18 2.35 -13.23
CA GLY A 116 -2.26 2.44 -14.68
C GLY A 116 -1.53 3.65 -15.27
N ASN A 117 -1.13 3.52 -16.54
CA ASN A 117 -0.63 4.63 -17.35
C ASN A 117 -1.81 5.40 -17.93
N PHE A 118 -2.10 6.60 -17.42
CA PHE A 118 -3.15 7.44 -17.97
C PHE A 118 -2.57 8.35 -19.06
N THR A 119 -3.03 8.10 -20.29
CA THR A 119 -2.79 8.98 -21.45
C THR A 119 -4.02 9.83 -21.70
N ASN A 120 -3.92 10.82 -22.58
CA ASN A 120 -5.02 11.73 -22.95
C ASN A 120 -6.26 11.00 -23.52
N LEU A 121 -6.18 9.69 -23.78
CA LEU A 121 -7.28 8.84 -24.27
C LEU A 121 -8.02 8.10 -23.14
N MET A 122 -7.50 8.11 -21.91
CA MET A 122 -8.12 7.49 -20.75
C MET A 122 -8.52 8.58 -19.75
N LYS A 123 -9.83 8.77 -19.59
CA LYS A 123 -10.36 9.65 -18.55
C LYS A 123 -10.37 8.91 -17.21
N PRO A 124 -9.74 9.46 -16.16
CA PRO A 124 -9.84 8.89 -14.83
C PRO A 124 -11.28 8.82 -14.34
N ASP A 125 -11.59 7.76 -13.61
CA ASP A 125 -12.86 7.69 -12.89
C ASP A 125 -12.89 8.78 -11.81
N GLN A 126 -14.04 9.43 -11.65
CA GLN A 126 -14.28 10.41 -10.61
C GLN A 126 -14.25 9.82 -9.19
N SER A 127 -14.26 8.49 -9.05
CA SER A 127 -14.02 7.82 -7.77
C SER A 127 -12.53 7.77 -7.37
N MET A 128 -11.59 7.96 -8.32
CA MET A 128 -10.16 7.80 -8.05
C MET A 128 -9.62 8.90 -7.15
N VAL A 129 -8.85 8.47 -6.15
CA VAL A 129 -8.13 9.31 -5.19
C VAL A 129 -6.73 9.62 -5.70
N ALA A 130 -6.03 8.61 -6.23
CA ALA A 130 -4.67 8.79 -6.68
C ALA A 130 -4.35 7.96 -7.92
N ILE A 131 -3.55 8.54 -8.80
CA ILE A 131 -3.27 8.02 -10.14
C ILE A 131 -1.77 8.09 -10.40
N HIS A 132 -1.17 6.95 -10.73
CA HIS A 132 0.24 6.88 -11.10
C HIS A 132 0.44 7.20 -12.59
N LYS A 133 1.67 7.56 -12.97
CA LYS A 133 2.10 7.76 -14.38
C LYS A 133 1.11 8.58 -15.23
N VAL A 134 0.71 9.74 -14.71
CA VAL A 134 -0.12 10.73 -15.40
C VAL A 134 0.79 11.73 -16.12
N THR A 135 0.48 12.08 -17.36
CA THR A 135 1.22 13.13 -18.09
C THR A 135 0.89 14.52 -17.52
N PRO A 136 1.76 15.53 -17.73
CA PRO A 136 1.45 16.90 -17.30
C PRO A 136 0.14 17.43 -17.90
N ASP A 137 -0.20 17.05 -19.13
CA ASP A 137 -1.41 17.53 -19.80
C ASP A 137 -2.67 16.94 -19.15
N VAL A 138 -2.70 15.63 -18.91
CA VAL A 138 -3.81 15.00 -18.18
C VAL A 138 -3.93 15.57 -16.77
N THR A 139 -2.81 15.91 -16.13
CA THR A 139 -2.81 16.52 -14.78
C THR A 139 -3.51 17.89 -14.75
N ARG A 140 -3.45 18.68 -15.83
CA ARG A 140 -4.12 19.99 -15.88
C ARG A 140 -5.62 19.88 -16.13
N GLU A 141 -6.09 18.74 -16.62
CA GLU A 141 -7.50 18.48 -16.90
C GLU A 141 -8.25 17.85 -15.71
N LEU A 142 -7.53 17.46 -14.65
CA LEU A 142 -8.03 16.83 -13.43
C LEU A 142 -8.09 17.81 -12.26
#